data_AF-A0AAW1N6V3-F1
#
_entry.id   AF-A0AAW1N6V3-F1
#
_cell.length_a   1.000
_cell.length_b   1.000
_cell.length_c   1.000
_cell.angle_alpha   90.00
_cell.angle_beta   90.00
_cell.angle_gamma   90.00
#
_symmetry.space_group_name_H-M   'P 1'
#
loop_
_entity.id
_entity.type
_entity.pdbx_description
1 polymer ?
#
loop_
_entity_poly.entity_id
_entity_poly.type
_entity_poly.pdbx_seq_one_letter_code
_entity_poly.pdbx_strand_id
1 'polypeptide(L)'
;MDNTTKHWWLTLNEEQVGYWPSSLVPRLNNGASFVTWGGEVFTSATSRHPPSMGSGWRPETGYGSASFIAKVHYVNKGYQVVDAGRNLERVVTDPALYDVSEIQHDANLGTHLYYGGA
;
A
#
# COMPACT_ATOMS: atom_id res chain seq x y z
N MET A 1 -6.84 -11.25 -8.51
CA MET A 1 -6.86 -12.09 -9.72
C MET A 1 -8.00 -13.09 -9.62
N ASP A 2 -8.87 -13.23 -10.62
CA ASP A 2 -9.91 -14.27 -10.59
C ASP A 2 -9.35 -15.67 -10.94
N ASN A 3 -10.03 -16.72 -10.51
CA ASN A 3 -9.50 -18.08 -10.65
C ASN A 3 -9.64 -18.65 -12.07
N THR A 4 -10.51 -18.08 -12.90
CA THR A 4 -10.87 -18.64 -14.22
C THR A 4 -10.02 -18.07 -15.34
N THR A 5 -10.03 -16.75 -15.50
CA THR A 5 -9.35 -16.03 -16.59
C THR A 5 -7.98 -15.49 -16.20
N LYS A 6 -7.67 -15.55 -14.89
CA LYS A 6 -6.46 -14.97 -14.29
C LYS A 6 -6.33 -13.46 -14.52
N HIS A 7 -7.44 -12.76 -14.77
CA HIS A 7 -7.44 -11.31 -14.91
C HIS A 7 -7.27 -10.65 -13.55
N TRP A 8 -6.57 -9.52 -13.54
CA TRP A 8 -6.28 -8.75 -12.33
C TRP A 8 -7.34 -7.67 -12.17
N TRP A 9 -8.35 -7.97 -11.35
CA TRP A 9 -9.49 -7.09 -11.11
C TRP A 9 -9.15 -5.95 -10.15
N LEU A 10 -9.63 -4.75 -10.50
CA LEU A 10 -9.80 -3.62 -9.60
C LEU A 10 -11.25 -3.59 -9.15
N THR A 11 -11.45 -3.72 -7.84
CA THR A 11 -12.76 -3.62 -7.20
C THR A 11 -12.77 -2.45 -6.25
N LEU A 12 -13.79 -1.61 -6.33
CA LEU A 12 -14.01 -0.48 -5.43
C LEU A 12 -15.41 -0.60 -4.85
N ASN A 13 -15.54 -0.58 -3.53
CA ASN A 13 -16.85 -0.72 -2.85
C ASN A 13 -17.65 -1.92 -3.38
N GLU A 14 -17.00 -3.08 -3.52
CA GLU A 14 -17.57 -4.32 -4.06
C GLU A 14 -17.96 -4.28 -5.54
N GLU A 15 -17.80 -3.14 -6.22
CA GLU A 15 -18.05 -2.99 -7.65
C GLU A 15 -16.78 -3.26 -8.47
N GLN A 16 -16.89 -4.07 -9.52
CA GLN A 16 -15.80 -4.27 -10.47
C GLN A 16 -15.67 -3.06 -11.38
N VAL A 17 -14.68 -2.22 -11.10
CA VAL A 17 -14.39 -1.01 -11.90
C VAL A 17 -13.73 -1.40 -13.22
N GLY A 18 -12.90 -2.43 -13.21
CA GLY A 18 -12.19 -2.91 -14.39
C GLY A 18 -11.14 -3.96 -14.04
N TYR A 19 -10.34 -4.34 -15.04
CA TYR A 19 -9.28 -5.32 -14.86
C TYR A 19 -8.13 -5.12 -15.83
N TRP A 20 -6.97 -5.65 -15.46
CA TRP A 20 -5.87 -5.90 -16.39
C TRP A 20 -5.95 -7.34 -16.90
N PRO A 21 -6.02 -7.56 -18.23
CA PRO A 21 -5.90 -8.89 -18.81
C PRO A 21 -4.61 -9.59 -18.37
N SER A 22 -4.69 -10.90 -18.16
CA SER A 22 -3.54 -11.74 -17.76
C SER A 22 -2.36 -11.66 -18.74
N SER A 23 -2.63 -11.40 -20.02
CA SER A 23 -1.62 -11.19 -21.06
C SER A 23 -0.79 -9.91 -20.86
N LEU A 24 -1.33 -8.89 -20.21
CA LEU A 24 -0.60 -7.64 -19.92
C LEU A 24 0.26 -7.75 -18.66
N VAL A 25 -0.09 -8.67 -17.75
CA VAL A 25 0.62 -8.89 -16.48
C VAL A 25 1.04 -10.36 -16.30
N PRO A 26 1.78 -10.95 -17.25
CA PRO A 26 2.05 -12.39 -17.28
C PRO A 26 2.81 -12.90 -16.04
N ARG A 27 3.62 -12.03 -15.42
CA ARG A 27 4.36 -12.35 -14.18
C ARG A 27 3.45 -12.55 -12.97
N LEU A 28 2.22 -12.05 -13.04
CA LEU A 28 1.24 -12.12 -11.97
C LEU A 28 0.20 -13.24 -12.18
N ASN A 29 0.29 -14.04 -13.24
CA ASN A 29 -0.68 -15.11 -13.53
C ASN A 29 -0.79 -16.19 -12.44
N ASN A 30 0.25 -16.31 -11.60
CA ASN A 30 0.30 -17.25 -10.48
C ASN A 30 0.21 -16.55 -9.11
N GLY A 31 -0.25 -15.29 -9.09
CA GLY A 31 -0.20 -14.44 -7.91
C GLY A 31 1.08 -13.62 -7.82
N ALA A 32 1.20 -12.85 -6.74
CA ALA A 32 2.38 -12.06 -6.44
C ALA A 32 3.24 -12.75 -5.37
N SER A 33 4.57 -12.67 -5.51
CA SER A 33 5.50 -13.13 -4.47
C SER A 33 5.62 -12.16 -3.30
N PHE A 34 5.38 -10.87 -3.55
CA PHE A 34 5.44 -9.80 -2.57
C PHE A 34 4.26 -8.84 -2.79
N VAL A 35 3.75 -8.28 -1.71
CA VAL A 35 2.77 -7.21 -1.70
C VAL A 35 3.27 -6.14 -0.74
N THR A 36 3.19 -4.88 -1.14
CA THR A 36 3.65 -3.73 -0.37
C THR A 36 2.53 -2.70 -0.26
N TRP A 37 2.50 -1.98 0.85
CA TRP A 37 1.58 -0.87 1.09
C TRP A 37 2.40 0.35 1.49
N GLY A 38 2.06 1.53 0.97
CA GLY A 38 2.77 2.76 1.29
C GLY A 38 2.49 3.85 0.27
N GLY A 39 3.42 4.80 0.20
CA GLY A 39 3.43 5.86 -0.79
C GLY A 39 4.73 5.86 -1.58
N GLU A 40 4.66 6.35 -2.81
CA GLU A 40 5.83 6.58 -3.65
C GLU A 40 5.78 8.04 -4.11
N VAL A 41 6.93 8.69 -4.08
CA VAL A 41 7.13 10.05 -4.57
C VAL A 41 8.30 10.03 -5.54
N PHE A 42 8.15 10.79 -6.62
CA PHE A 42 9.19 10.93 -7.62
C PHE A 42 9.64 12.39 -7.69
N THR A 43 10.95 12.59 -7.62
CA THR A 43 11.59 13.89 -7.84
C THR A 43 12.60 13.74 -8.96
N SER A 44 12.49 14.55 -10.00
CA SER A 44 13.50 14.55 -11.06
C SER A 44 14.85 15.04 -10.51
N ALA A 45 15.96 14.53 -11.06
CA ALA A 45 17.30 14.92 -10.63
C ALA A 45 17.61 16.42 -10.78
N THR A 46 16.82 17.15 -11.56
CA THR A 46 16.95 18.60 -11.76
C THR A 46 16.07 19.42 -10.83
N SER A 47 15.11 18.80 -10.14
CA SER A 47 14.25 19.47 -9.17
C SER A 47 14.96 19.58 -7.82
N ARG A 48 14.87 20.77 -7.20
CA ARG A 48 15.38 21.02 -5.84
C ARG A 48 14.31 20.88 -4.76
N HIS A 49 13.07 20.67 -5.17
CA HIS A 49 11.92 20.63 -4.28
C HIS A 49 11.21 19.29 -4.45
N PRO A 50 11.52 18.31 -3.60
CA PRO A 50 10.79 17.06 -3.57
C PRO A 50 9.34 17.33 -3.14
N PRO A 51 8.35 16.61 -3.69
CA PRO A 51 6.95 16.81 -3.33
C PRO A 51 6.67 16.22 -1.94
N SER A 52 5.71 16.78 -1.23
CA SER A 52 5.22 16.18 0.01
C SER A 52 4.57 14.82 -0.25
N MET A 53 4.78 13.86 0.65
CA MET A 53 4.11 12.56 0.63
C MET A 53 2.85 12.62 1.52
N GLY A 54 1.72 12.16 0.99
CA GLY A 54 0.45 12.16 1.72
C GLY A 54 0.03 13.58 2.11
N SER A 55 -0.18 13.83 3.40
CA SER A 55 -0.51 15.17 3.93
C SER A 55 0.69 16.08 4.13
N GLY A 56 1.92 15.59 3.91
CA GLY A 56 3.17 16.32 4.19
C GLY A 56 3.58 16.32 5.66
N TRP A 57 2.70 15.88 6.57
CA TRP A 57 3.04 15.67 7.97
C TRP A 57 3.78 14.35 8.16
N ARG A 58 4.74 14.34 9.07
CA ARG A 58 5.44 13.12 9.46
C ARG A 58 4.52 12.16 10.23
N PRO A 59 4.76 10.84 10.15
CA PRO A 59 3.86 9.82 10.70
C PRO A 59 3.64 9.91 12.22
N GLU A 60 4.55 10.51 12.99
CA GLU A 60 4.43 10.63 14.46
C GLU A 60 3.33 11.61 14.87
N THR A 61 2.87 12.47 13.94
CA THR A 61 1.72 13.36 14.19
C THR A 61 0.40 12.59 14.29
N GLY A 62 0.33 11.38 13.73
CA GLY A 62 -0.78 10.46 13.92
C GLY A 62 -2.12 10.93 13.34
N TYR A 63 -3.20 10.41 13.92
CA TYR A 63 -4.56 10.61 13.44
C TYR A 63 -4.96 12.10 13.37
N GLY A 64 -5.60 12.48 12.25
CA GLY A 64 -6.03 13.85 12.00
C GLY A 64 -4.94 14.77 11.44
N SER A 65 -3.71 14.29 11.28
CA SER A 65 -2.60 15.05 10.67
C SER A 65 -1.83 14.24 9.64
N ALA A 66 -1.25 13.10 10.03
CA ALA A 66 -0.55 12.21 9.10
C ALA A 66 -1.54 11.46 8.20
N SER A 67 -1.12 11.18 6.97
CA SER A 67 -1.80 10.21 6.12
C SER A 67 -1.62 8.80 6.68
N PHE A 68 -2.59 7.92 6.43
CA PHE A 68 -2.53 6.55 6.90
C PHE A 68 -3.15 5.59 5.89
N ILE A 69 -2.68 4.34 5.93
CA ILE A 69 -3.30 3.19 5.27
C ILE A 69 -3.84 2.31 6.39
N ALA A 70 -5.13 1.97 6.33
CA ALA A 70 -5.79 1.11 7.30
C ALA A 70 -6.41 -0.11 6.62
N LYS A 71 -6.80 -1.09 7.45
CA LYS A 71 -7.36 -2.36 7.01
C LYS A 71 -6.46 -3.03 5.97
N VAL A 72 -5.17 -3.11 6.28
CA VAL A 72 -4.18 -3.76 5.41
C VAL A 72 -4.44 -5.28 5.38
N HIS A 73 -4.90 -5.76 4.22
CA HIS A 73 -5.19 -7.16 3.96
C HIS A 73 -4.58 -7.61 2.64
N TYR A 74 -4.39 -8.91 2.49
CA TYR A 74 -4.02 -9.53 1.22
C TYR A 74 -4.85 -10.80 0.98
N VAL A 75 -4.91 -11.23 -0.29
CA VAL A 75 -5.55 -12.50 -0.66
C VAL A 75 -4.48 -13.57 -0.80
N ASN A 76 -4.58 -14.64 -0.01
CA ASN A 76 -3.63 -15.73 -0.05
C ASN A 76 -3.91 -16.70 -1.23
N LYS A 77 -3.05 -17.71 -1.41
CA LYS A 77 -3.21 -18.72 -2.48
C LYS A 77 -4.51 -19.52 -2.38
N GLY A 78 -5.11 -19.62 -1.20
CA GLY A 78 -6.42 -20.22 -0.95
C GLY A 78 -7.59 -19.30 -1.24
N TYR A 79 -7.36 -18.12 -1.84
CA TYR A 79 -8.37 -17.09 -2.11
C TYR A 79 -9.06 -16.54 -0.85
N GLN A 80 -8.38 -16.61 0.29
CA GLN A 80 -8.86 -16.05 1.55
C GLN A 80 -8.29 -14.65 1.74
N VAL A 81 -9.13 -13.73 2.21
CA VAL A 81 -8.69 -12.42 2.71
C VAL A 81 -8.03 -12.64 4.07
N VAL A 82 -6.79 -12.20 4.21
CA VAL A 82 -5.96 -12.35 5.40
C VAL A 82 -5.53 -10.97 5.88
N ASP A 83 -5.72 -10.68 7.17
CA ASP A 83 -5.16 -9.48 7.79
C ASP A 83 -3.64 -9.63 7.81
N ALA A 84 -2.93 -8.60 7.36
CA ALA A 84 -1.47 -8.64 7.25
C ALA A 84 -0.76 -8.77 8.61
N GLY A 85 -1.44 -8.40 9.70
CA GLY A 85 -0.89 -8.34 11.04
C GLY A 85 0.31 -7.39 11.14
N ARG A 86 1.10 -7.57 12.21
CA ARG A 86 2.27 -6.75 12.48
C ARG A 86 3.57 -7.27 11.85
N ASN A 87 3.53 -8.41 11.16
CA ASN A 87 4.70 -9.04 10.54
C ASN A 87 4.96 -8.49 9.14
N LEU A 88 5.02 -7.16 9.03
CA LEU A 88 5.36 -6.46 7.79
C LEU A 88 6.76 -5.86 7.90
N GLU A 89 7.47 -5.83 6.78
CA GLU A 89 8.75 -5.15 6.70
C GLU A 89 8.54 -3.65 6.45
N ARG A 90 9.21 -2.84 7.27
CA ARG A 90 9.20 -1.40 7.14
C ARG A 90 10.32 -0.95 6.20
N VAL A 91 9.97 -0.22 5.14
CA VAL A 91 10.93 0.28 4.14
C VAL A 91 10.77 1.79 3.97
N VAL A 92 11.87 2.53 4.08
CA VAL A 92 11.95 3.98 3.83
C VAL A 92 13.20 4.26 3.00
N THR A 93 13.02 4.91 1.86
CA THR A 93 14.10 5.17 0.89
C THR A 93 14.85 6.48 1.17
N ASP A 94 14.16 7.49 1.71
CA ASP A 94 14.76 8.77 2.12
C ASP A 94 14.21 9.21 3.49
N PRO A 95 14.83 8.75 4.61
CA PRO A 95 14.34 9.03 5.96
C PRO A 95 14.49 10.51 6.39
N ALA A 96 15.27 11.30 5.64
CA ALA A 96 15.42 12.73 5.92
C ALA A 96 14.15 13.52 5.55
N LEU A 97 13.44 13.07 4.52
CA LEU A 97 12.24 13.74 4.01
C LEU A 97 10.96 13.01 4.40
N TYR A 98 10.97 11.68 4.31
CA TYR A 98 9.78 10.86 4.46
C TYR A 98 9.96 9.82 5.53
N ASP A 99 8.85 9.38 6.09
CA ASP A 99 8.88 8.29 7.04
C ASP A 99 7.56 7.52 7.06
N VAL A 100 7.60 6.32 7.65
CA VAL A 100 6.43 5.49 7.94
C VAL A 100 6.46 5.09 9.41
N SER A 101 5.32 5.08 10.09
CA SER A 101 5.28 4.67 11.49
C SER A 101 5.65 3.19 11.64
N GLU A 102 5.86 2.76 12.87
CA GLU A 102 5.72 1.35 13.22
C GLU A 102 4.34 0.83 12.82
N ILE A 103 4.26 -0.46 12.51
CA ILE A 103 3.01 -1.11 12.11
C ILE A 103 2.12 -1.28 13.34
N GLN A 104 0.92 -0.72 13.25
CA GLN A 104 -0.07 -0.71 14.33
C GLN A 104 -1.21 -1.66 13.99
N HIS A 105 -1.92 -2.10 15.03
CA HIS A 105 -3.12 -2.93 14.88
C HIS A 105 -4.07 -2.68 16.04
N ASP A 106 -5.30 -2.29 15.73
CA ASP A 106 -6.40 -2.11 16.69
C ASP A 106 -7.76 -2.52 16.07
N ALA A 107 -8.81 -2.51 16.89
CA ALA A 107 -10.13 -3.00 16.48
C ALA A 107 -10.86 -2.10 15.46
N ASN A 108 -10.52 -0.82 15.36
CA ASN A 108 -11.17 0.14 14.48
C ASN A 108 -10.50 0.20 13.11
N LEU A 109 -9.18 0.27 13.09
CA LEU A 109 -8.38 0.44 11.86
C LEU A 109 -7.80 -0.89 11.34
N GLY A 110 -7.85 -1.97 12.11
CA GLY A 110 -7.13 -3.21 11.79
C GLY A 110 -5.63 -2.98 11.73
N THR A 111 -4.90 -3.79 10.96
CA THR A 111 -3.50 -3.46 10.61
C THR A 111 -3.46 -2.15 9.84
N HIS A 112 -2.67 -1.19 10.34
CA HIS A 112 -2.53 0.14 9.76
C HIS A 112 -1.15 0.75 10.02
N LEU A 113 -0.83 1.76 9.23
CA LEU A 113 0.42 2.52 9.29
C LEU A 113 0.16 3.97 8.92
N TYR A 114 0.88 4.88 9.57
CA TYR A 114 0.96 6.29 9.18
C TYR A 114 2.16 6.50 8.27
N TYR A 115 2.05 7.41 7.32
CA TYR A 115 3.14 7.74 6.40
C TYR A 115 3.05 9.21 5.98
N GLY A 116 4.18 9.79 5.59
CA GLY A 116 4.22 11.14 5.06
C GLY A 116 5.59 11.81 5.22
N GLY A 117 5.60 13.13 5.11
CA GLY A 117 6.80 13.96 5.17
C GLY A 117 6.96 14.85 3.93
N ALA A 118 7.92 15.77 4.00
CA ALA A 118 8.17 16.81 3.00
C ALA A 118 9.61 17.32 3.09
#